data_AF-A0A960JUT6-F1
#
_entry.id   AF-A0A960JUT6-F1
#
_cell.length_a   1.000
_cell.length_b   1.000
_cell.length_c   1.000
_cell.angle_alpha   90.00
_cell.angle_beta   90.00
_cell.angle_gamma   90.00
#
_symmetry.space_group_name_H-M   'P 1'
#
loop_
_entity.id
_entity.type
_entity.pdbx_description
1 polymer ?
#
loop_
_entity_poly.entity_id
_entity_poly.type
_entity_poly.pdbx_seq_one_letter_code
_entity_poly.pdbx_strand_id
1 'polypeptide(L)'
;MSHCMRHLEEPDVAACQHCGRPFCAQCLVFPRGPKKPPYCIGCALNASGVRNSNVVRVKPTKASASTTRRLERAQRKLNREAAKHPVEAPVSEASRSSSVPAPTHISLPSERYGVSSHHSSDRQVS
;
A
#
# COMPACT_ATOMS: atom_id res chain seq x y z
N MET A 1 18.19 -14.60 14.33
CA MET A 1 18.30 -14.64 12.87
C MET A 1 17.58 -13.43 12.29
N SER A 2 18.25 -12.64 11.47
CA SER A 2 17.57 -11.68 10.61
C SER A 2 17.00 -12.43 9.40
N HIS A 3 15.82 -12.02 8.93
CA HIS A 3 15.14 -12.63 7.80
C HIS A 3 15.02 -11.59 6.68
N CYS A 4 14.90 -12.05 5.44
CA CYS A 4 14.65 -11.15 4.33
C CYS A 4 13.31 -10.42 4.54
N MET A 5 13.32 -9.10 4.34
CA MET A 5 12.12 -8.26 4.45
C MET A 5 11.00 -8.60 3.45
N ARG A 6 11.29 -9.38 2.41
CA ARG A 6 10.33 -9.75 1.36
C ARG A 6 9.97 -11.25 1.38
N HIS A 7 10.89 -12.10 1.81
CA HIS A 7 10.70 -13.55 1.92
C HIS A 7 11.08 -13.96 3.34
N LEU A 8 10.09 -14.16 4.22
CA LEU A 8 10.38 -14.45 5.63
C LEU A 8 11.06 -15.81 5.81
N GLU A 9 10.79 -16.77 4.92
CA GLU A 9 11.45 -18.09 4.92
C GLU A 9 12.95 -18.06 4.59
N GLU A 10 13.44 -17.01 3.93
CA GLU A 10 14.82 -16.94 3.46
C GLU A 10 15.72 -16.18 4.44
N PRO A 11 16.94 -16.69 4.71
CA PRO A 11 17.92 -15.97 5.52
C PRO A 11 18.37 -14.70 4.80
N ASP A 12 18.69 -13.67 5.57
CA ASP A 12 19.30 -12.46 5.01
C ASP A 12 20.78 -12.68 4.71
N VAL A 13 21.23 -12.13 3.59
CA VAL A 13 22.63 -12.27 3.12
C VAL A 13 23.38 -10.95 3.30
N ALA A 14 22.72 -9.84 2.99
CA ALA A 14 23.28 -8.51 3.18
C ALA A 14 22.17 -7.45 3.29
N ALA A 15 22.56 -6.25 3.72
CA ALA A 15 21.69 -5.10 3.80
C ALA A 15 21.78 -4.21 2.54
N CYS A 16 20.66 -3.59 2.17
CA CYS A 16 20.63 -2.60 1.09
C CYS A 16 21.42 -1.35 1.48
N GLN A 17 22.32 -0.88 0.63
CA GLN A 17 23.11 0.33 0.88
C GLN A 17 22.26 1.59 1.08
N HIS A 18 21.11 1.68 0.42
CA HIS A 18 20.29 2.90 0.44
C HIS A 18 19.36 2.99 1.65
N CYS A 19 18.67 1.88 1.96
CA CYS A 19 17.65 1.86 3.01
C CYS A 19 18.06 1.07 4.27
N GLY A 20 19.23 0.42 4.27
CA GLY A 20 19.78 -0.31 5.41
C GLY A 20 19.05 -1.60 5.80
N ARG A 21 18.01 -1.99 5.05
CA ARG A 21 17.17 -3.15 5.37
C ARG A 21 17.81 -4.47 4.91
N PRO A 22 17.61 -5.59 5.65
CA PRO A 22 18.14 -6.90 5.30
C PRO A 22 17.33 -7.59 4.19
N PHE A 23 18.02 -8.23 3.25
CA PHE A 23 17.42 -8.96 2.12
C PHE A 23 18.19 -10.25 1.80
N CYS A 24 17.49 -11.23 1.21
CA CYS A 24 18.11 -12.45 0.69
C CYS A 24 18.81 -12.20 -0.66
N ALA A 25 19.62 -13.17 -1.11
CA ALA A 25 20.37 -13.08 -2.36
C ALA A 25 19.50 -12.77 -3.60
N GLN A 26 18.26 -13.27 -3.63
CA GLN A 26 17.30 -13.04 -4.71
C GLN A 26 16.77 -11.59 -4.75
N CYS A 27 16.72 -10.91 -3.59
CA CYS A 27 16.18 -9.56 -3.47
C CYS A 27 17.24 -8.46 -3.60
N LEU A 28 18.51 -8.85 -3.64
CA LEU A 28 19.65 -7.95 -3.79
C LEU A 28 20.11 -7.90 -5.24
N VAL A 29 20.42 -6.70 -5.70
CA VAL A 29 20.97 -6.43 -7.03
C VAL A 29 22.26 -5.63 -6.90
N PHE A 30 23.24 -5.98 -7.74
CA PHE A 30 24.58 -5.40 -7.75
C PHE A 30 24.80 -4.53 -9.01
N PRO A 31 24.11 -3.38 -9.16
CA PRO A 31 24.13 -2.62 -10.41
C PRO A 31 25.50 -2.04 -10.76
N ARG A 32 26.42 -1.99 -9.81
CA ARG A 32 27.78 -1.46 -10.01
C ARG A 32 28.85 -2.57 -9.96
N GLY A 33 28.44 -3.84 -9.95
CA GLY A 33 29.31 -5.02 -9.85
C GLY A 33 29.41 -5.61 -8.44
N PRO A 34 29.96 -6.83 -8.32
CA PRO A 34 29.93 -7.64 -7.08
C PRO A 34 30.80 -7.08 -5.94
N LYS A 35 31.79 -6.24 -6.27
CA LYS A 35 32.66 -5.58 -5.27
C LYS A 35 32.01 -4.38 -4.58
N LYS A 36 30.91 -3.87 -5.14
CA LYS A 36 30.21 -2.69 -4.62
C LYS A 36 28.99 -3.11 -3.81
N PRO A 37 28.60 -2.30 -2.81
CA PRO A 37 27.48 -2.66 -1.95
C PRO A 37 26.17 -2.75 -2.75
N PRO A 38 25.32 -3.75 -2.43
CA PRO A 38 24.10 -4.04 -3.18
C PRO A 38 22.98 -3.06 -2.87
N TYR A 39 21.99 -3.02 -3.76
CA TYR A 39 20.70 -2.39 -3.52
C TYR A 39 19.60 -3.45 -3.47
N CYS A 40 18.51 -3.17 -2.75
CA CYS A 40 17.29 -3.94 -2.93
C CYS A 40 16.63 -3.57 -4.27
N ILE A 41 15.81 -4.46 -4.82
CA ILE A 41 15.10 -4.25 -6.10
C ILE A 41 14.39 -2.89 -6.15
N GLY A 42 13.71 -2.49 -5.07
CA GLY A 42 13.00 -1.21 -5.02
C GLY A 42 13.93 0.01 -5.12
N CYS A 43 15.02 0.02 -4.36
CA CYS A 43 16.01 1.11 -4.44
C CYS A 43 16.75 1.12 -5.78
N ALA A 44 17.02 -0.04 -6.37
CA ALA A 44 17.64 -0.14 -7.69
C ALA A 44 16.74 0.44 -8.80
N LEU A 45 15.44 0.13 -8.78
CA LEU A 45 14.47 0.70 -9.72
C LEU A 45 14.29 2.21 -9.53
N ASN A 46 14.30 2.69 -8.28
CA ASN A 46 14.23 4.13 -8.02
C ASN A 46 15.50 4.85 -8.50
N ALA A 47 16.67 4.25 -8.29
CA ALA A 47 17.97 4.79 -8.72
C ALA A 47 18.16 4.75 -10.25
N SER A 48 17.53 3.81 -10.96
CA SER A 48 17.60 3.72 -12.42
C SER A 48 16.76 4.78 -13.14
N GLY A 49 15.89 5.51 -12.40
CA GLY A 49 15.05 6.55 -12.97
C GLY A 49 13.90 6.02 -13.83
N VAL A 50 13.67 4.71 -13.85
CA VAL A 50 12.53 4.08 -14.54
C VAL A 50 11.26 4.43 -13.78
N ARG A 51 10.56 5.46 -14.26
CA ARG A 51 9.25 5.87 -13.75
C ARG A 51 8.19 5.24 -14.64
N ASN A 52 7.23 4.53 -14.05
CA ASN A 52 6.06 4.06 -14.80
C ASN A 52 5.35 5.26 -15.43
N SER A 53 5.47 5.41 -16.74
CA SER A 53 4.77 6.42 -17.54
C SER A 53 3.26 6.24 -17.51
N ASN A 54 2.78 5.07 -17.06
CA ASN A 54 1.36 4.76 -16.91
C ASN A 54 0.75 5.16 -15.56
N VAL A 55 1.54 5.73 -14.63
CA VAL A 55 0.95 6.44 -13.50
C VAL A 55 0.53 7.82 -14.03
N VAL A 56 -0.74 7.94 -14.39
CA VAL A 56 -1.36 9.24 -14.68
C VAL A 56 -1.16 10.11 -13.44
N ARG A 57 -0.13 10.94 -13.43
CA ARG A 57 -0.06 12.05 -12.48
C ARG A 57 -1.22 12.95 -12.84
N VAL A 58 -2.33 12.80 -12.13
CA VAL A 58 -3.47 13.72 -12.23
C VAL A 58 -2.92 15.09 -11.85
N LYS A 59 -2.65 15.92 -12.86
CA LYS A 59 -2.35 17.33 -12.63
C LYS A 59 -3.59 17.88 -11.94
N PRO A 60 -3.47 18.52 -10.76
CA PRO A 60 -4.63 19.11 -10.09
C PRO A 60 -5.27 20.07 -11.07
N THR A 61 -6.49 19.75 -11.51
CA THR A 61 -7.24 20.62 -12.40
C THR A 61 -7.63 21.87 -11.62
N LYS A 62 -7.83 23.01 -12.28
CA LYS A 62 -8.25 24.26 -11.61
C LYS A 62 -9.52 24.07 -10.76
N ALA A 63 -10.36 23.09 -11.12
CA ALA A 63 -11.51 22.67 -10.34
C ALA A 63 -11.12 22.10 -8.96
N SER A 64 -10.11 21.23 -8.85
CA SER A 64 -9.71 20.64 -7.56
C SER A 64 -9.11 21.68 -6.61
N ALA A 65 -8.37 22.66 -7.13
CA ALA A 65 -7.79 23.76 -6.35
C ALA A 65 -8.87 24.65 -5.70
N SER A 66 -9.98 24.89 -6.39
CA SER A 66 -11.13 25.65 -5.88
C SER A 66 -11.83 24.89 -4.74
N THR A 67 -12.04 23.59 -4.92
CA THR A 67 -12.69 22.74 -3.91
C THR A 67 -11.84 22.64 -2.64
N THR A 68 -10.52 22.44 -2.75
CA THR A 68 -9.61 22.44 -1.59
C THR A 68 -9.64 23.76 -0.82
N ARG A 69 -9.62 24.91 -1.53
CA ARG A 69 -9.70 26.23 -0.87
C ARG A 69 -11.03 26.44 -0.16
N ARG A 70 -12.14 25.92 -0.72
CA ARG A 70 -13.47 26.02 -0.11
C ARG A 70 -13.56 25.17 1.17
N LEU A 71 -12.99 23.96 1.14
CA LEU A 71 -12.91 23.08 2.30
C LEU A 71 -12.02 23.66 3.41
N GLU A 72 -10.83 24.17 3.08
CA GLU A 72 -9.96 24.85 4.05
C GLU A 72 -10.64 26.04 4.72
N ARG A 73 -11.38 26.86 3.96
CA ARG A 73 -12.14 27.99 4.51
C ARG A 73 -13.28 27.53 5.42
N ALA A 74 -13.98 26.46 5.09
CA ALA A 74 -15.02 25.88 5.95
C ALA A 74 -14.41 25.35 7.26
N GLN A 75 -13.27 24.68 7.19
CA GLN A 75 -12.58 24.13 8.35
C GLN A 75 -12.05 25.22 9.29
N ARG A 76 -11.55 26.35 8.74
CA ARG A 76 -11.17 27.53 9.55
C ARG A 76 -12.36 28.18 10.26
N LYS A 77 -13.54 28.19 9.64
CA LYS A 77 -14.77 28.69 10.29
C LYS A 77 -15.16 27.80 11.46
N LEU A 78 -15.23 26.49 11.23
CA LEU A 78 -15.53 25.51 12.28
C LEU A 78 -14.52 25.58 13.43
N ASN A 79 -13.22 25.72 13.14
CA ASN A 79 -12.19 25.83 14.17
C ASN A 79 -12.31 27.16 14.96
N ARG A 80 -12.69 28.26 14.30
CA ARG A 80 -12.94 29.54 14.98
C ARG A 80 -14.21 29.50 15.82
N GLU A 81 -15.23 28.74 15.42
CA GLU A 81 -16.45 28.51 16.19
C GLU A 81 -16.17 27.61 17.40
N ALA A 82 -15.37 26.56 17.23
CA ALA A 82 -14.87 25.72 18.32
C ALA A 82 -13.98 26.49 19.31
N ALA A 83 -13.18 27.45 18.85
CA ALA A 83 -12.36 28.29 19.73
C ALA A 83 -13.17 29.33 20.54
N LYS A 84 -14.38 29.68 20.10
CA LYS A 84 -15.27 30.62 20.82
C LYS A 84 -16.09 29.93 21.92
N HIS A 85 -16.32 28.63 21.79
CA HIS A 85 -16.90 27.81 22.85
C HIS A 85 -15.83 26.85 23.34
N PRO A 86 -14.97 27.25 24.30
CA PRO A 86 -14.18 26.26 25.02
C PRO A 86 -15.18 25.34 25.70
N VAL A 87 -15.32 24.13 25.15
CA VAL A 87 -16.06 23.06 25.80
C VAL A 87 -15.28 22.80 27.07
N GLU A 88 -15.85 23.21 28.20
CA GLU A 88 -15.40 22.79 29.53
C GLU A 88 -15.23 21.28 29.46
N ALA A 89 -14.01 20.81 29.74
CA ALA A 89 -13.74 19.38 29.82
C ALA A 89 -14.68 18.78 30.87
N PRO A 90 -15.59 17.85 30.51
CA PRO A 90 -16.28 17.10 31.54
C PRO A 90 -15.29 16.08 32.11
N VAL A 91 -14.73 16.43 33.25
CA VAL A 91 -14.31 15.45 34.27
C VAL A 91 -15.56 14.70 34.75
N SER A 92 -15.62 13.39 34.53
CA SER A 92 -16.11 12.41 35.52
C SER A 92 -16.16 11.00 34.93
N GLU A 93 -15.40 10.14 35.59
CA GLU A 93 -15.57 8.72 35.84
C GLU A 93 -16.79 7.97 35.25
N ALA A 94 -16.43 6.79 34.71
CA ALA A 94 -17.09 5.52 34.93
C ALA A 94 -18.26 5.10 34.02
N SER A 95 -17.98 3.95 33.39
CA SER A 95 -18.89 2.81 33.29
C SER A 95 -19.97 2.91 32.22
N ARG A 96 -19.64 2.31 31.06
CA ARG A 96 -20.44 1.23 30.49
C ARG A 96 -19.55 0.40 29.58
N SER A 97 -19.22 -0.79 30.07
CA SER A 97 -18.72 -1.92 29.29
C SER A 97 -19.63 -2.10 28.07
N SER A 98 -19.15 -1.70 26.89
CA SER A 98 -19.82 -2.01 25.63
C SER A 98 -19.10 -3.22 25.06
N SER A 99 -19.61 -4.38 25.42
CA SER A 99 -19.30 -5.65 24.79
C SER A 99 -19.52 -5.51 23.28
N VAL A 100 -18.43 -5.43 22.52
CA VAL A 100 -18.45 -5.48 21.06
C VAL A 100 -18.84 -6.91 20.68
N PRO A 101 -20.00 -7.16 20.03
CA PRO A 101 -20.23 -8.46 19.42
C PRO A 101 -19.24 -8.62 18.26
N ALA A 102 -18.50 -9.72 18.29
CA ALA A 102 -17.58 -10.11 17.22
C ALA A 102 -18.31 -10.11 15.85
N PRO A 103 -17.68 -9.62 14.77
CA PRO A 103 -18.27 -9.72 13.45
C PRO A 103 -18.42 -11.20 13.07
N THR A 104 -19.68 -11.61 12.93
CA THR A 104 -20.10 -12.92 12.45
C THR A 104 -19.61 -13.14 11.03
N HIS A 105 -18.77 -14.16 10.88
CA HIS A 105 -18.58 -15.02 9.70
C HIS A 105 -18.78 -14.34 8.33
N ILE A 106 -17.67 -13.91 7.72
CA ILE A 106 -17.65 -13.67 6.27
C ILE A 106 -17.85 -15.01 5.58
N SER A 107 -19.08 -15.27 5.11
CA SER A 107 -19.35 -16.36 4.19
C SER A 107 -18.72 -16.03 2.85
N LEU A 108 -17.60 -16.69 2.54
CA LEU A 108 -17.00 -16.69 1.20
C LEU A 108 -17.98 -17.39 0.23
N PRO A 109 -18.39 -16.75 -0.88
CA PRO A 109 -19.04 -17.47 -1.96
C PRO A 109 -18.01 -18.41 -2.61
N SER A 110 -18.21 -19.71 -2.41
CA SER A 110 -17.76 -20.73 -3.36
C SER A 110 -18.40 -20.45 -4.72
N GLU A 111 -17.82 -21.00 -5.79
CA GLU A 111 -18.31 -20.93 -7.19
C GLU A 111 -17.78 -19.78 -8.04
N ARG A 112 -16.52 -19.89 -8.50
CA ARG A 112 -16.15 -19.56 -9.89
C ARG A 112 -14.99 -20.45 -10.40
N TYR A 113 -15.14 -21.76 -10.35
CA TYR A 113 -14.45 -22.65 -11.29
C TYR A 113 -15.38 -22.92 -12.47
N GLY A 114 -15.34 -22.03 -13.46
CA GLY A 114 -15.94 -22.29 -14.76
C GLY A 114 -15.01 -23.16 -15.59
N VAL A 115 -15.29 -24.46 -15.64
CA VAL A 115 -14.77 -25.36 -16.69
C VAL A 115 -15.44 -24.96 -18.00
N SER A 116 -14.65 -24.41 -18.93
CA SER A 116 -15.07 -24.24 -20.33
C SER A 116 -14.61 -25.45 -21.13
N SER A 117 -15.50 -26.41 -21.30
CA SER A 117 -15.38 -27.44 -22.34
C SER A 117 -16.06 -26.97 -23.63
N HIS A 118 -15.51 -27.45 -24.75
CA HIS A 118 -16.01 -27.45 -26.13
C HIS A 118 -15.53 -26.33 -27.08
N HIS A 119 -14.52 -26.67 -27.89
CA HIS A 119 -14.68 -26.47 -29.33
C HIS A 119 -14.03 -27.60 -30.13
N SER A 120 -14.89 -28.40 -30.76
CA SER A 120 -14.58 -29.39 -31.79
C SER A 120 -14.08 -28.69 -33.05
N SER A 121 -13.09 -29.25 -33.72
CA SER A 121 -12.85 -28.99 -35.15
C SER A 121 -12.22 -30.21 -35.78
N ASP A 122 -13.09 -30.94 -36.47
CA ASP A 122 -12.84 -31.77 -37.65
C ASP A 122 -11.60 -31.34 -38.44
N ARG A 123 -10.69 -32.29 -38.67
CA ARG A 123 -9.79 -32.22 -39.82
C ARG A 123 -9.42 -33.63 -40.26
N GLN A 124 -10.27 -34.19 -41.13
CA GLN A 124 -9.87 -35.19 -42.11
C GLN A 124 -8.68 -34.66 -42.91
N VAL A 125 -7.64 -35.47 -43.11
CA VAL A 125 -6.79 -35.46 -44.32
C VAL A 125 -6.17 -36.85 -44.47
N SER A 126 -6.47 -37.43 -45.64
CA SER A 126 -5.76 -38.41 -46.48
C SER A 126 -5.12 -39.65 -45.88
#